data_AF-A0AAE0LN65-F1
#
_entry.id   AF-A0AAE0LN65-F1
#
_cell.length_a   1.000
_cell.length_b   1.000
_cell.length_c   1.000
_cell.angle_alpha   90.00
_cell.angle_beta   90.00
_cell.angle_gamma   90.00
#
_symmetry.space_group_name_H-M   'P 1'
#
loop_
_entity.id
_entity.type
_entity.pdbx_description
1 polymer ?
#
loop_
_entity_poly.entity_id
_entity_poly.type
_entity_poly.pdbx_seq_one_letter_code
_entity_poly.pdbx_strand_id
1 'polypeptide(L)'
;LVRLSGANKNALLSEAAQAVYRDESQARATTILSRLRDLNPELAQQFHPKRDAFSNLNLRMISFQPPKSRPYNDGVPSFIAVSYCWHSDQWPLAPAATPILVGWDISEPMMNAVLELRETADEGVHVWLDKLCINQSDHADITAHLGVMDTIYRSARRVAILLEDVQLKKDEEAVGLAFVGFYQDLIQDVMDLGLEGEEKRHFVSQYFPRRSQELDAGTLAAVKPFVMKLLGARWYSRAWCAHESRMMKHQKVNNPLLLCFGSDGRVLSFEFRFIHYLGYYLQSTEPLDPLSSSQFQGRLNNPNPTSLRQLWWRANRLLPDTNLDATTMQHLVNVLSTNCFKKGDLMSIALNTASIPLYYAGEDIQSVEEVIWKFSTLVLAAGDLSPLVAVGEKLRFTTNSGRDIISWAIKPDRGVLDNEVANPLPESITAITREYIELD
;
A
#
# COMPACT_ATOMS: atom_id res chain seq x y z
N LEU A 1 22.27 -12.16 -5.99
CA LEU A 1 21.53 -11.89 -4.74
C LEU A 1 22.51 -11.96 -3.58
N VAL A 2 22.49 -10.98 -2.68
CA VAL A 2 23.28 -10.97 -1.45
C VAL A 2 22.36 -11.27 -0.28
N ARG A 3 22.72 -12.24 0.56
CA ARG A 3 22.02 -12.53 1.83
C ARG A 3 22.65 -11.68 2.92
N LEU A 4 21.84 -10.93 3.65
CA LEU A 4 22.32 -10.02 4.68
C LEU A 4 22.60 -10.81 5.98
N SER A 5 23.65 -10.41 6.70
CA SER A 5 23.91 -10.93 8.05
C SER A 5 22.85 -10.43 9.02
N GLY A 6 22.68 -11.11 10.17
CA GLY A 6 21.76 -10.65 11.21
C GLY A 6 22.06 -9.23 11.69
N ALA A 7 23.35 -8.89 11.83
CA ALA A 7 23.79 -7.55 12.22
C ALA A 7 23.43 -6.49 11.15
N ASN A 8 23.68 -6.78 9.87
CA ASN A 8 23.35 -5.84 8.80
C ASN A 8 21.83 -5.71 8.59
N LYS A 9 21.06 -6.80 8.69
CA LYS A 9 19.59 -6.77 8.72
C LYS A 9 19.08 -5.86 9.83
N ASN A 10 19.58 -6.05 11.06
CA ASN A 10 19.13 -5.29 12.22
C ASN A 10 19.52 -3.80 12.11
N ALA A 11 20.70 -3.49 11.58
CA ALA A 11 21.12 -2.11 11.33
C ALA A 11 20.23 -1.44 10.27
N LEU A 12 20.01 -2.12 9.14
CA LEU A 12 19.25 -1.62 8.00
C LEU A 12 17.77 -1.39 8.33
N LEU A 13 17.18 -2.26 9.16
CA LEU A 13 15.78 -2.18 9.58
C LEU A 13 15.59 -1.52 10.95
N SER A 14 16.63 -0.91 11.53
CA SER A 14 16.67 -0.55 12.97
C SER A 14 15.52 0.36 13.43
N GLU A 15 15.22 1.45 12.72
CA GLU A 15 14.12 2.37 13.08
C GLU A 15 12.77 1.64 13.12
N ALA A 16 12.47 0.86 12.08
CA ALA A 16 11.22 0.12 12.00
C ALA A 16 11.19 -1.09 12.95
N ALA A 17 12.33 -1.75 13.16
CA ALA A 17 12.46 -2.87 14.10
C ALA A 17 12.25 -2.42 15.54
N GLN A 18 12.69 -1.22 15.93
CA GLN A 18 12.38 -0.67 17.25
C GLN A 18 10.87 -0.62 17.50
N ALA A 19 10.06 -0.28 16.50
CA ALA A 19 8.61 -0.30 16.64
C ALA A 19 8.06 -1.71 16.91
N VAL A 20 8.65 -2.74 16.31
CA VAL A 20 8.28 -4.15 16.54
C VAL A 20 8.74 -4.65 17.91
N TYR A 21 9.93 -4.25 18.37
CA TYR A 21 10.53 -4.73 19.62
C TYR A 21 10.14 -3.94 20.87
N ARG A 22 9.51 -2.76 20.74
CA ARG A 22 9.01 -1.98 21.89
C ARG A 22 8.18 -2.84 22.84
N ASP A 23 8.42 -2.70 24.14
CA ASP A 23 7.71 -3.47 25.18
C ASP A 23 6.19 -3.31 25.08
N GLU A 24 5.71 -2.11 24.76
CA GLU A 24 4.28 -1.82 24.53
C GLU A 24 3.69 -2.66 23.37
N SER A 25 4.45 -2.81 22.28
CA SER A 25 4.04 -3.60 21.11
C SER A 25 3.96 -5.08 21.45
N GLN A 26 4.93 -5.58 22.23
CA GLN A 26 4.95 -6.98 22.70
C GLN A 26 3.84 -7.27 23.72
N ALA A 27 3.60 -6.35 24.65
CA ALA A 27 2.51 -6.42 25.62
C ALA A 27 1.18 -6.44 24.87
N ARG A 28 0.96 -5.53 23.93
CA ARG A 28 -0.25 -5.47 23.09
C ARG A 28 -0.45 -6.77 22.30
N ALA A 29 0.59 -7.30 21.65
CA ALA A 29 0.51 -8.59 20.94
C ALA A 29 0.08 -9.74 21.87
N THR A 30 0.66 -9.79 23.07
CA THR A 30 0.37 -10.81 24.08
C THR A 30 -1.08 -10.70 24.56
N THR A 31 -1.55 -9.49 24.86
CA THR A 31 -2.94 -9.21 25.26
C THR A 31 -3.92 -9.64 24.17
N ILE A 32 -3.70 -9.22 22.93
CA ILE A 32 -4.58 -9.58 21.80
C ILE A 32 -4.64 -11.10 21.61
N LEU A 33 -3.49 -11.79 21.61
CA LEU A 33 -3.45 -13.24 21.42
C LEU A 33 -4.06 -14.01 22.59
N SER A 34 -3.87 -13.54 23.83
CA SER A 34 -4.52 -14.13 24.99
C SER A 34 -6.03 -14.01 24.85
N ARG A 35 -6.53 -12.81 24.57
CA ARG A 35 -7.96 -12.57 24.42
C ARG A 35 -8.54 -13.34 23.24
N LEU A 36 -7.85 -13.39 22.11
CA LEU A 36 -8.27 -14.16 20.95
C LEU A 36 -8.33 -15.66 21.26
N ARG A 37 -7.41 -16.18 22.10
CA ARG A 37 -7.44 -17.58 22.54
C ARG A 37 -8.66 -17.88 23.41
N ASP A 38 -9.05 -16.95 24.28
CA ASP A 38 -10.25 -17.09 25.10
C ASP A 38 -11.52 -17.06 24.22
N LEU A 39 -11.58 -16.13 23.26
CA LEU A 39 -12.73 -15.95 22.37
C LEU A 39 -12.88 -17.04 21.30
N ASN A 40 -11.76 -17.47 20.70
CA ASN A 40 -11.72 -18.48 19.64
C ASN A 40 -10.33 -19.16 19.56
N PRO A 41 -10.12 -20.29 20.26
CA PRO A 41 -8.83 -20.98 20.33
C PRO A 41 -8.28 -21.44 18.97
N GLU A 42 -9.14 -21.89 18.05
CA GLU A 42 -8.75 -22.36 16.73
C GLU A 42 -8.21 -21.22 15.86
N LEU A 43 -8.87 -20.05 15.92
CA LEU A 43 -8.43 -18.87 15.19
C LEU A 43 -7.13 -18.30 15.78
N ALA A 44 -6.98 -18.32 17.10
CA ALA A 44 -5.79 -17.81 17.78
C ALA A 44 -4.49 -18.51 17.35
N GLN A 45 -4.57 -19.81 17.00
CA GLN A 45 -3.41 -20.59 16.51
C GLN A 45 -2.86 -20.09 15.17
N GLN A 46 -3.62 -19.29 14.43
CA GLN A 46 -3.25 -18.78 13.11
C GLN A 46 -2.49 -17.45 13.18
N PHE A 47 -2.36 -16.86 14.36
CA PHE A 47 -1.70 -15.57 14.57
C PHE A 47 -0.51 -15.72 15.50
N HIS A 48 0.55 -14.99 15.19
CA HIS A 48 1.77 -15.00 15.98
C HIS A 48 2.32 -13.58 16.16
N PRO A 49 3.10 -13.31 17.21
CA PRO A 49 3.76 -12.02 17.41
C PRO A 49 4.63 -11.62 16.20
N LYS A 50 4.50 -10.38 15.72
CA LYS A 50 5.29 -9.86 14.58
C LYS A 50 6.81 -9.95 14.78
N ARG A 51 7.28 -9.92 16.04
CA ARG A 51 8.70 -10.12 16.39
C ARG A 51 9.26 -11.48 15.93
N ASP A 52 8.41 -12.51 15.87
CA ASP A 52 8.84 -13.86 15.48
C ASP A 52 9.10 -13.90 13.97
N ALA A 53 8.21 -13.29 13.16
CA ALA A 53 8.43 -13.09 11.73
C ALA A 53 9.70 -12.26 11.46
N PHE A 54 9.95 -11.19 12.21
CA PHE A 54 11.17 -10.38 12.08
C PHE A 54 12.44 -11.17 12.40
N SER A 55 12.40 -11.98 13.47
CA SER A 55 13.53 -12.81 13.89
C SER A 55 13.87 -13.85 12.81
N ASN A 56 12.85 -14.44 12.21
CA ASN A 56 12.96 -15.45 11.14
C ASN A 56 13.23 -14.85 9.74
N LEU A 57 13.18 -13.52 9.59
CA LEU A 57 13.37 -12.86 8.29
C LEU A 57 14.76 -13.13 7.70
N ASN A 58 14.79 -13.78 6.53
CA ASN A 58 15.99 -13.96 5.69
C ASN A 58 16.07 -12.89 4.60
N LEU A 59 16.54 -11.70 4.99
CA LEU A 59 16.61 -10.57 4.07
C LEU A 59 17.69 -10.77 3.00
N ARG A 60 17.28 -10.70 1.74
CA ARG A 60 18.15 -10.73 0.56
C ARG A 60 17.94 -9.48 -0.28
N MET A 61 18.97 -9.10 -1.02
CA MET A 61 18.95 -7.95 -1.92
C MET A 61 19.55 -8.30 -3.28
N ILE A 62 19.00 -7.70 -4.32
CA ILE A 62 19.70 -7.55 -5.60
C ILE A 62 20.71 -6.42 -5.40
N SER A 63 21.90 -6.57 -5.95
CA SER A 63 23.07 -5.85 -5.47
C SER A 63 24.01 -5.63 -6.63
N PHE A 64 24.11 -4.37 -7.06
CA PHE A 64 24.86 -3.93 -8.22
C PHE A 64 26.02 -3.06 -7.75
N GLN A 65 27.24 -3.46 -8.10
CA GLN A 65 28.45 -2.74 -7.72
C GLN A 65 29.08 -2.07 -8.94
N PRO A 66 29.48 -0.78 -8.83
CA PRO A 66 30.36 -0.21 -9.83
C PRO A 66 31.70 -0.96 -9.85
N PRO A 67 32.40 -1.04 -10.99
CA PRO A 67 33.65 -1.83 -11.13
C PRO A 67 34.77 -1.48 -10.14
N LYS A 68 34.69 -0.31 -9.48
CA LYS A 68 35.70 0.21 -8.55
C LYS A 68 35.26 0.18 -7.08
N SER A 69 34.07 -0.32 -6.74
CA SER A 69 33.59 -0.31 -5.36
C SER A 69 34.34 -1.33 -4.49
N ARG A 70 34.48 -1.02 -3.19
CA ARG A 70 34.99 -1.95 -2.19
C ARG A 70 34.13 -3.23 -2.15
N PRO A 71 34.73 -4.40 -1.87
CA PRO A 71 33.97 -5.63 -1.66
C PRO A 71 32.95 -5.46 -0.52
N TYR A 72 31.85 -6.22 -0.59
CA TYR A 72 30.68 -6.21 0.30
C TYR A 72 30.94 -6.43 1.82
N ASN A 73 32.18 -6.40 2.28
CA ASN A 73 32.52 -6.63 3.69
C ASN A 73 31.88 -5.60 4.64
N ASP A 74 31.51 -4.42 4.15
CA ASP A 74 30.89 -3.34 4.93
C ASP A 74 29.35 -3.46 5.04
N GLY A 75 28.74 -4.49 4.42
CA GLY A 75 27.29 -4.70 4.42
C GLY A 75 26.52 -3.78 3.46
N VAL A 76 25.18 -3.88 3.48
CA VAL A 76 24.26 -3.04 2.72
C VAL A 76 23.87 -1.82 3.58
N PRO A 77 24.25 -0.57 3.21
CA PRO A 77 23.97 0.61 4.03
C PRO A 77 22.54 1.14 3.87
N SER A 78 21.98 1.00 2.67
CA SER A 78 20.63 1.45 2.30
C SER A 78 20.11 0.61 1.13
N PHE A 79 18.82 0.70 0.83
CA PHE A 79 18.22 0.01 -0.32
C PHE A 79 17.00 0.74 -0.87
N ILE A 80 16.67 0.42 -2.12
CA ILE A 80 15.42 0.82 -2.79
C ILE A 80 14.48 -0.38 -2.75
N ALA A 81 13.24 -0.18 -2.32
CA ALA A 81 12.20 -1.18 -2.50
C ALA A 81 11.44 -0.93 -3.81
N VAL A 82 11.23 -1.98 -4.59
CA VAL A 82 10.49 -1.91 -5.85
C VAL A 82 9.09 -2.47 -5.65
N SER A 83 8.11 -1.63 -6.00
CA SER A 83 6.69 -1.91 -5.91
C SER A 83 6.14 -2.00 -7.34
N TYR A 84 5.69 -3.18 -7.75
CA TYR A 84 5.41 -3.46 -9.16
C TYR A 84 4.42 -4.62 -9.30
N CYS A 85 3.76 -4.73 -10.45
CA CYS A 85 2.87 -5.84 -10.77
C CYS A 85 3.66 -7.01 -11.36
N TRP A 86 3.53 -8.19 -10.79
CA TRP A 86 4.04 -9.41 -11.44
C TRP A 86 3.37 -9.57 -12.81
N HIS A 87 4.16 -9.93 -13.82
CA HIS A 87 3.70 -10.14 -15.19
C HIS A 87 2.69 -11.29 -15.22
N SER A 88 1.68 -11.16 -16.08
CA SER A 88 0.64 -12.18 -16.27
C SER A 88 0.04 -12.01 -17.65
N ASP A 89 -0.30 -13.11 -18.33
CA ASP A 89 -0.85 -13.11 -19.69
C ASP A 89 -2.13 -12.27 -19.85
N GLN A 90 -2.87 -12.07 -18.77
CA GLN A 90 -4.10 -11.28 -18.74
C GLN A 90 -3.85 -9.76 -18.82
N TRP A 91 -2.59 -9.32 -18.82
CA TRP A 91 -2.25 -7.91 -18.75
C TRP A 91 -1.21 -7.52 -19.80
N PRO A 92 -1.59 -6.70 -20.78
CA PRO A 92 -0.66 -6.23 -21.78
C PRO A 92 0.29 -5.22 -21.13
N LEU A 93 1.59 -5.48 -21.25
CA LEU A 93 2.63 -4.52 -20.93
C LEU A 93 2.66 -3.42 -22.00
N ALA A 94 3.23 -2.27 -21.64
CA ALA A 94 3.57 -1.24 -22.61
C ALA A 94 4.52 -1.79 -23.69
N PRO A 95 4.45 -1.29 -24.94
CA PRO A 95 5.36 -1.70 -26.01
C PRO A 95 6.86 -1.60 -25.67
N ALA A 96 7.25 -0.63 -24.85
CA ALA A 96 8.63 -0.43 -24.42
C ALA A 96 9.08 -1.38 -23.28
N ALA A 97 8.17 -2.16 -22.69
CA ALA A 97 8.47 -3.07 -21.59
C ALA A 97 9.14 -4.35 -22.09
N THR A 98 10.42 -4.27 -22.41
CA THR A 98 11.21 -5.44 -22.82
C THR A 98 11.67 -6.25 -21.59
N PRO A 99 11.36 -7.56 -21.47
CA PRO A 99 11.76 -8.36 -20.31
C PRO A 99 13.29 -8.42 -20.14
N ILE A 100 13.78 -8.40 -18.89
CA ILE A 100 15.22 -8.58 -18.59
C ILE A 100 15.64 -10.03 -18.84
N LEU A 101 15.03 -10.92 -18.05
CA LEU A 101 15.29 -12.35 -17.99
C LEU A 101 14.02 -13.04 -17.50
N VAL A 102 13.86 -14.30 -17.87
CA VAL A 102 12.75 -15.14 -17.39
C VAL A 102 12.73 -15.16 -15.87
N GLY A 103 11.58 -14.85 -15.26
CA GLY A 103 11.35 -14.89 -13.81
C GLY A 103 11.61 -13.60 -13.04
N TRP A 104 12.08 -12.52 -13.69
CA TRP A 104 12.22 -11.20 -13.03
C TRP A 104 10.89 -10.47 -12.90
N ASP A 105 9.95 -10.74 -13.82
CA ASP A 105 8.65 -10.08 -13.91
C ASP A 105 8.76 -8.53 -13.91
N ILE A 106 9.87 -7.99 -14.43
CA ILE A 106 10.18 -6.56 -14.61
C ILE A 106 10.92 -6.38 -15.95
N SER A 107 10.65 -5.28 -16.63
CA SER A 107 11.35 -4.87 -17.85
C SER A 107 12.72 -4.23 -17.61
N GLU A 108 13.61 -4.41 -18.58
CA GLU A 108 14.99 -3.92 -18.53
C GLU A 108 15.08 -2.40 -18.39
N PRO A 109 14.32 -1.58 -19.14
CA PRO A 109 14.38 -0.15 -18.97
C PRO A 109 13.97 0.29 -17.56
N MET A 110 12.99 -0.39 -16.95
CA MET A 110 12.54 -0.07 -15.58
C MET A 110 13.60 -0.40 -14.54
N MET A 111 14.22 -1.57 -14.63
CA MET A 111 15.31 -1.92 -13.71
C MET A 111 16.50 -0.97 -13.89
N ASN A 112 16.88 -0.64 -15.12
CA ASN A 112 17.94 0.35 -15.38
C ASN A 112 17.62 1.70 -14.73
N ALA A 113 16.39 2.20 -14.87
CA ALA A 113 15.95 3.42 -14.21
C ALA A 113 15.99 3.33 -12.67
N VAL A 114 15.66 2.18 -12.09
CA VAL A 114 15.81 1.94 -10.64
C VAL A 114 17.29 1.98 -10.23
N LEU A 115 18.20 1.42 -11.03
CA LEU A 115 19.64 1.45 -10.76
C LEU A 115 20.25 2.85 -10.90
N GLU A 116 19.63 3.72 -11.68
CA GLU A 116 20.02 5.12 -11.80
C GLU A 116 19.66 5.97 -10.56
N LEU A 117 18.79 5.48 -9.67
CA LEU A 117 18.42 6.14 -8.40
C LEU A 117 19.50 6.05 -7.29
N ARG A 118 20.77 5.88 -7.67
CA ARG A 118 21.92 5.92 -6.77
C ARG A 118 22.13 7.33 -6.21
N GLU A 119 22.57 7.45 -4.95
CA GLU A 119 22.88 8.76 -4.35
C GLU A 119 24.23 9.29 -4.83
N THR A 120 25.21 8.41 -5.01
CA THR A 120 26.54 8.78 -5.52
C THR A 120 27.00 7.82 -6.60
N ALA A 121 27.90 8.27 -7.46
CA ALA A 121 28.41 7.46 -8.57
C ALA A 121 29.23 6.23 -8.10
N ASP A 122 29.80 6.31 -6.90
CA ASP A 122 30.70 5.30 -6.33
C ASP A 122 30.00 4.34 -5.36
N GLU A 123 28.73 4.60 -5.00
CA GLU A 123 27.93 3.70 -4.16
C GLU A 123 27.37 2.53 -5.00
N GLY A 124 27.30 1.35 -4.39
CA GLY A 124 26.51 0.24 -4.93
C GLY A 124 25.01 0.54 -4.83
N VAL A 125 24.21 -0.08 -5.70
CA VAL A 125 22.75 -0.01 -5.61
C VAL A 125 22.21 -1.33 -5.12
N HIS A 126 21.45 -1.26 -4.04
CA HIS A 126 20.80 -2.42 -3.43
C HIS A 126 19.30 -2.29 -3.62
N VAL A 127 18.69 -3.32 -4.20
CA VAL A 127 17.27 -3.34 -4.57
C VAL A 127 16.60 -4.51 -3.89
N TRP A 128 15.51 -4.23 -3.19
CA TRP A 128 14.59 -5.23 -2.69
C TRP A 128 13.42 -5.38 -3.64
N LEU A 129 13.21 -6.62 -4.11
CA LEU A 129 12.15 -7.00 -5.03
C LEU A 129 11.51 -8.29 -4.53
N ASP A 130 10.23 -8.25 -4.18
CA ASP A 130 9.55 -9.35 -3.48
C ASP A 130 9.73 -10.72 -4.17
N LYS A 131 9.53 -10.79 -5.49
CA LYS A 131 9.63 -12.03 -6.27
C LYS A 131 11.00 -12.69 -6.17
N LEU A 132 12.07 -11.90 -6.23
CA LEU A 132 13.45 -12.41 -6.29
C LEU A 132 14.12 -12.47 -4.92
N CYS A 133 13.74 -11.57 -4.01
CA CYS A 133 14.34 -11.45 -2.69
C CYS A 133 13.66 -12.35 -1.65
N ILE A 134 12.46 -12.85 -1.92
CA ILE A 134 11.76 -13.87 -1.13
C ILE A 134 11.94 -15.23 -1.80
N ASN A 135 12.19 -16.28 -1.02
CA ASN A 135 12.25 -17.64 -1.53
C ASN A 135 10.82 -18.12 -1.79
N GLN A 136 10.33 -17.97 -3.02
CA GLN A 136 8.96 -18.28 -3.40
C GLN A 136 8.58 -19.77 -3.27
N SER A 137 9.54 -20.65 -2.99
CA SER A 137 9.32 -22.08 -2.74
C SER A 137 9.35 -22.45 -1.25
N ASP A 138 9.65 -21.51 -0.35
CA ASP A 138 9.71 -21.74 1.10
C ASP A 138 8.60 -20.95 1.79
N HIS A 139 7.58 -21.68 2.26
CA HIS A 139 6.42 -21.10 2.93
C HIS A 139 6.81 -20.31 4.18
N ALA A 140 7.77 -20.80 4.98
CA ALA A 140 8.18 -20.10 6.20
C ALA A 140 8.82 -18.75 5.87
N ASP A 141 9.62 -18.71 4.80
CA ASP A 141 10.25 -17.50 4.32
C ASP A 141 9.24 -16.51 3.72
N ILE A 142 8.25 -17.00 2.97
CA ILE A 142 7.13 -16.17 2.50
C ILE A 142 6.39 -15.57 3.70
N THR A 143 5.92 -16.40 4.63
CA THR A 143 5.17 -15.94 5.82
C THR A 143 5.96 -14.92 6.63
N ALA A 144 7.27 -15.15 6.84
CA ALA A 144 8.12 -14.20 7.55
C ALA A 144 8.18 -12.84 6.83
N HIS A 145 8.36 -12.83 5.51
CA HIS A 145 8.39 -11.58 4.73
C HIS A 145 7.04 -10.87 4.71
N LEU A 146 5.92 -11.57 4.48
CA LEU A 146 4.58 -10.97 4.51
C LEU A 146 4.27 -10.37 5.90
N GLY A 147 4.71 -11.05 6.95
CA GLY A 147 4.54 -10.62 8.34
C GLY A 147 5.35 -9.39 8.73
N VAL A 148 6.38 -8.98 7.96
CA VAL A 148 7.20 -7.79 8.25
C VAL A 148 7.43 -6.90 7.04
N MET A 149 6.61 -7.05 6.00
CA MET A 149 6.73 -6.25 4.79
C MET A 149 6.63 -4.75 5.11
N ASP A 150 5.83 -4.38 6.11
CA ASP A 150 5.71 -2.98 6.57
C ASP A 150 7.04 -2.42 7.05
N THR A 151 7.80 -3.25 7.77
CA THR A 151 9.12 -2.94 8.29
C THR A 151 10.12 -2.79 7.16
N ILE A 152 10.07 -3.66 6.15
CA ILE A 152 10.94 -3.59 4.96
C ILE A 152 10.66 -2.30 4.18
N TYR A 153 9.41 -2.04 3.81
CA TYR A 153 9.07 -0.83 3.06
C TYR A 153 9.43 0.43 3.86
N ARG A 154 9.03 0.54 5.14
CA ARG A 154 9.39 1.69 6.01
C ARG A 154 10.89 1.97 6.08
N SER A 155 11.72 0.93 5.97
CA SER A 155 13.19 1.05 6.07
C SER A 155 13.86 1.30 4.73
N ALA A 156 13.13 1.19 3.61
CA ALA A 156 13.66 1.51 2.31
C ALA A 156 13.97 3.00 2.23
N ARG A 157 15.14 3.35 1.67
CA ARG A 157 15.54 4.73 1.44
C ARG A 157 14.55 5.45 0.51
N ARG A 158 14.05 4.70 -0.47
CA ARG A 158 13.06 5.15 -1.44
C ARG A 158 12.27 3.94 -1.95
N VAL A 159 11.03 4.19 -2.35
CA VAL A 159 10.21 3.22 -3.09
C VAL A 159 10.09 3.66 -4.54
N ALA A 160 10.39 2.75 -5.46
CA ALA A 160 10.14 2.92 -6.89
C ALA A 160 8.91 2.08 -7.27
N ILE A 161 7.87 2.76 -7.76
CA ILE A 161 6.61 2.16 -8.20
C ILE A 161 6.64 2.04 -9.72
N LEU A 162 6.61 0.83 -10.25
CA LEU A 162 6.73 0.57 -11.69
C LEU A 162 5.35 0.45 -12.34
N LEU A 163 5.04 1.34 -13.27
CA LEU A 163 3.81 1.37 -14.05
C LEU A 163 4.06 0.81 -15.46
N GLU A 164 4.35 -0.50 -15.54
CA GLU A 164 4.82 -1.13 -16.78
C GLU A 164 3.75 -1.28 -17.88
N ASP A 165 2.48 -0.98 -17.59
CA ASP A 165 1.40 -0.83 -18.57
C ASP A 165 1.21 0.60 -19.08
N VAL A 166 1.97 1.56 -18.56
CA VAL A 166 1.83 2.97 -18.91
C VAL A 166 2.93 3.38 -19.88
N GLN A 167 2.52 3.64 -21.12
CA GLN A 167 3.31 4.40 -22.09
C GLN A 167 2.58 5.68 -22.50
N LEU A 168 3.21 6.81 -22.23
CA LEU A 168 2.69 8.13 -22.57
C LEU A 168 2.76 8.37 -24.08
N LYS A 169 1.81 9.14 -24.59
CA LYS A 169 1.91 9.75 -25.92
C LYS A 169 2.76 11.03 -25.83
N LYS A 170 3.19 11.56 -26.97
CA LYS A 170 4.08 12.73 -27.02
C LYS A 170 3.47 13.97 -26.37
N ASP A 171 2.17 14.20 -26.57
CA ASP A 171 1.39 15.28 -25.97
C ASP A 171 1.19 15.09 -24.46
N GLU A 172 0.85 13.87 -24.04
CA GLU A 172 0.72 13.48 -22.62
C GLU A 172 2.06 13.62 -21.86
N GLU A 173 3.17 13.22 -22.48
CA GLU A 173 4.52 13.39 -21.93
C GLU A 173 4.87 14.88 -21.80
N ALA A 174 4.67 15.67 -22.85
CA ALA A 174 4.98 17.09 -22.85
C ALA A 174 4.20 17.85 -21.76
N VAL A 175 2.88 17.61 -21.65
CA VAL A 175 2.07 18.24 -20.60
C VAL A 175 2.44 17.72 -19.20
N GLY A 176 2.75 16.43 -19.06
CA GLY A 176 3.21 15.85 -17.81
C GLY A 176 4.48 16.53 -17.30
N LEU A 177 5.48 16.70 -18.17
CA LEU A 177 6.73 17.37 -17.84
C LEU A 177 6.54 18.87 -17.54
N ALA A 178 5.64 19.56 -18.26
CA ALA A 178 5.31 20.95 -17.95
C ALA A 178 4.72 21.10 -16.53
N PHE A 179 3.79 20.22 -16.16
CA PHE A 179 3.18 20.23 -14.83
C PHE A 179 4.16 19.78 -13.72
N VAL A 180 5.15 18.94 -14.02
CA VAL A 180 6.27 18.68 -13.10
C VAL A 180 7.03 19.97 -12.81
N GLY A 181 7.36 20.76 -13.84
CA GLY A 181 7.99 22.07 -13.67
C GLY A 181 7.13 23.00 -12.79
N PHE A 182 5.83 23.08 -13.06
CA PHE A 182 4.91 23.87 -12.22
C PHE A 182 4.87 23.38 -10.77
N TYR A 183 4.92 22.08 -10.53
CA TYR A 183 4.93 21.53 -9.18
C TYR A 183 6.22 21.85 -8.42
N GLN A 184 7.36 21.83 -9.10
CA GLN A 184 8.66 22.22 -8.55
C GLN A 184 8.67 23.71 -8.20
N ASP A 185 8.21 24.57 -9.11
CA ASP A 185 8.05 26.01 -8.87
C ASP A 185 7.14 26.26 -7.66
N LEU A 186 6.00 25.55 -7.56
CA LEU A 186 5.08 25.66 -6.43
C LEU A 186 5.75 25.36 -5.09
N ILE A 187 6.54 24.27 -5.03
CA ILE A 187 7.24 23.89 -3.80
C ILE A 187 8.25 24.97 -3.42
N GLN A 188 8.99 25.48 -4.41
CA GLN A 188 10.00 26.52 -4.21
C GLN A 188 9.35 27.83 -3.71
N ASP A 189 8.29 28.29 -4.37
CA ASP A 189 7.54 29.49 -3.98
C ASP A 189 6.99 29.39 -2.56
N VAL A 190 6.41 28.24 -2.18
CA VAL A 190 5.90 28.03 -0.81
C VAL A 190 7.03 28.12 0.23
N MET A 191 8.24 27.65 -0.11
CA MET A 191 9.40 27.74 0.79
C MET A 191 9.94 29.17 0.87
N ASP A 192 10.11 29.83 -0.26
CA ASP A 192 10.70 31.18 -0.33
C ASP A 192 9.80 32.24 0.30
N LEU A 193 8.48 32.09 0.14
CA LEU A 193 7.48 32.96 0.76
C LEU A 193 7.18 32.59 2.22
N GLY A 194 7.68 31.45 2.72
CA GLY A 194 7.43 30.99 4.08
C GLY A 194 5.95 30.73 4.37
N LEU A 195 5.17 30.28 3.38
CA LEU A 195 3.72 30.15 3.51
C LEU A 195 3.35 29.00 4.46
N GLU A 196 2.44 29.28 5.39
CA GLU A 196 1.90 28.31 6.34
C GLU A 196 0.37 28.37 6.44
N GLY A 197 -0.23 27.40 7.13
CA GLY A 197 -1.65 27.38 7.46
C GLY A 197 -2.62 27.60 6.28
N GLU A 198 -3.56 28.52 6.46
CA GLU A 198 -4.58 28.87 5.46
C GLU A 198 -3.98 29.54 4.22
N GLU A 199 -2.98 30.40 4.41
CA GLU A 199 -2.34 31.15 3.33
C GLU A 199 -1.70 30.19 2.33
N LYS A 200 -0.93 29.22 2.84
CA LYS A 200 -0.37 28.13 2.04
C LYS A 200 -1.47 27.35 1.31
N ARG A 201 -2.56 26.99 2.00
CA ARG A 201 -3.67 26.22 1.40
C ARG A 201 -4.29 26.99 0.25
N HIS A 202 -4.57 28.27 0.45
CA HIS A 202 -5.11 29.14 -0.58
C HIS A 202 -4.16 29.24 -1.78
N PHE A 203 -2.88 29.55 -1.54
CA PHE A 203 -1.85 29.67 -2.57
C PHE A 203 -1.74 28.40 -3.42
N VAL A 204 -1.61 27.25 -2.76
CA VAL A 204 -1.54 25.94 -3.42
C VAL A 204 -2.77 25.74 -4.30
N SER A 205 -3.98 25.92 -3.75
CA SER A 205 -5.24 25.66 -4.49
C SER A 205 -5.40 26.46 -5.79
N GLN A 206 -4.80 27.65 -5.87
CA GLN A 206 -4.88 28.54 -7.03
C GLN A 206 -3.72 28.38 -8.02
N TYR A 207 -2.66 27.64 -7.64
CA TYR A 207 -1.42 27.61 -8.39
C TYR A 207 -1.57 26.95 -9.78
N PHE A 208 -2.08 25.72 -9.84
CA PHE A 208 -2.32 25.03 -11.11
C PHE A 208 -3.36 25.74 -12.00
N PRO A 209 -4.52 26.20 -11.49
CA PRO A 209 -5.43 27.03 -12.28
C PRO A 209 -4.75 28.22 -12.96
N ARG A 210 -3.90 28.96 -12.24
CA ARG A 210 -3.18 30.12 -12.76
C ARG A 210 -2.15 29.72 -13.82
N ARG A 211 -1.26 28.76 -13.52
CA ARG A 211 -0.21 28.32 -14.46
C ARG A 211 -0.78 27.63 -15.70
N SER A 212 -1.93 26.97 -15.58
CA SER A 212 -2.60 26.33 -16.73
C SER A 212 -3.03 27.32 -17.80
N GLN A 213 -3.22 28.60 -17.46
CA GLN A 213 -3.55 29.67 -18.42
C GLN A 213 -2.38 30.02 -19.35
N GLU A 214 -1.15 29.63 -18.98
CA GLU A 214 0.06 29.86 -19.77
C GLU A 214 0.26 28.80 -20.87
N LEU A 215 -0.49 27.70 -20.81
CA LEU A 215 -0.44 26.62 -21.79
C LEU A 215 -1.46 26.85 -22.91
N ASP A 216 -1.13 26.41 -24.12
CA ASP A 216 -2.09 26.40 -25.21
C ASP A 216 -3.19 25.33 -24.99
N ALA A 217 -4.35 25.53 -25.63
CA ALA A 217 -5.50 24.66 -25.46
C ALA A 217 -5.24 23.19 -25.88
N GLY A 218 -4.34 22.96 -26.86
CA GLY A 218 -3.98 21.62 -27.30
C GLY A 218 -3.18 20.88 -26.24
N THR A 219 -2.17 21.54 -25.66
CA THR A 219 -1.39 21.00 -24.53
C THR A 219 -2.29 20.73 -23.32
N LEU A 220 -3.18 21.66 -22.98
CA LEU A 220 -4.09 21.50 -21.84
C LEU A 220 -5.07 20.33 -22.03
N ALA A 221 -5.50 20.05 -23.26
CA ALA A 221 -6.38 18.92 -23.55
C ALA A 221 -5.75 17.55 -23.22
N ALA A 222 -4.41 17.44 -23.21
CA ALA A 222 -3.70 16.21 -22.91
C ALA A 222 -3.53 15.93 -21.39
N VAL A 223 -3.78 16.93 -20.52
CA VAL A 223 -3.51 16.79 -19.07
C VAL A 223 -4.39 15.73 -18.42
N LYS A 224 -5.68 15.67 -18.78
CA LYS A 224 -6.62 14.69 -18.22
C LYS A 224 -6.27 13.27 -18.69
N PRO A 225 -6.06 13.00 -19.99
CA PRO A 225 -5.54 11.70 -20.46
C PRO A 225 -4.25 11.27 -19.75
N PHE A 226 -3.29 12.17 -19.57
CA PHE A 226 -2.03 11.91 -18.85
C PHE A 226 -2.30 11.37 -17.44
N VAL A 227 -3.08 12.10 -16.63
CA VAL A 227 -3.37 11.69 -15.24
C VAL A 227 -4.23 10.44 -15.18
N MET A 228 -5.26 10.33 -16.05
CA MET A 228 -6.10 9.13 -16.09
C MET A 228 -5.28 7.89 -16.45
N LYS A 229 -4.28 8.01 -17.33
CA LYS A 229 -3.40 6.89 -17.68
C LYS A 229 -2.51 6.47 -16.50
N LEU A 230 -1.89 7.42 -15.80
CA LEU A 230 -1.06 7.12 -14.64
C LEU A 230 -1.87 6.54 -13.47
N LEU A 231 -2.99 7.16 -13.11
CA LEU A 231 -3.84 6.66 -12.02
C LEU A 231 -4.63 5.40 -12.40
N GLY A 232 -4.83 5.17 -13.71
CA GLY A 232 -5.46 3.99 -14.28
C GLY A 232 -4.53 2.77 -14.38
N ALA A 233 -3.25 2.93 -14.07
CA ALA A 233 -2.29 1.83 -14.08
C ALA A 233 -2.74 0.68 -13.18
N ARG A 234 -2.50 -0.56 -13.61
CA ARG A 234 -2.89 -1.76 -12.87
C ARG A 234 -2.37 -1.77 -11.44
N TRP A 235 -1.23 -1.14 -11.18
CA TRP A 235 -0.64 -1.04 -9.84
C TRP A 235 -1.65 -0.56 -8.79
N TYR A 236 -2.46 0.46 -9.10
CA TYR A 236 -3.48 1.00 -8.19
C TYR A 236 -4.59 -0.01 -7.86
N SER A 237 -4.79 -1.04 -8.67
CA SER A 237 -5.83 -2.05 -8.45
C SER A 237 -5.45 -3.13 -7.46
N ARG A 238 -4.20 -3.22 -7.00
CA ARG A 238 -3.71 -4.34 -6.17
C ARG A 238 -3.80 -4.04 -4.68
N ALA A 239 -4.15 -5.01 -3.86
CA ALA A 239 -4.11 -4.84 -2.40
C ALA A 239 -2.71 -4.53 -1.87
N TRP A 240 -1.69 -5.14 -2.46
CA TRP A 240 -0.30 -4.89 -2.07
C TRP A 240 0.11 -3.42 -2.27
N CYS A 241 -0.44 -2.68 -3.24
CA CYS A 241 -0.08 -1.27 -3.39
C CYS A 241 -0.51 -0.41 -2.18
N ALA A 242 -1.61 -0.77 -1.51
CA ALA A 242 -2.03 -0.11 -0.27
C ALA A 242 -0.99 -0.31 0.84
N HIS A 243 -0.44 -1.52 0.95
CA HIS A 243 0.66 -1.79 1.85
C HIS A 243 1.90 -0.95 1.49
N GLU A 244 2.35 -1.06 0.25
CA GLU A 244 3.60 -0.46 -0.23
C GLU A 244 3.60 1.07 -0.14
N SER A 245 2.47 1.71 -0.42
CA SER A 245 2.34 3.17 -0.38
C SER A 245 2.06 3.70 1.02
N ARG A 246 1.18 3.06 1.82
CA ARG A 246 0.78 3.58 3.15
C ARG A 246 1.89 3.44 4.18
N MET A 247 2.76 2.44 4.03
CA MET A 247 3.84 2.19 5.00
C MET A 247 4.97 3.22 4.87
N MET A 248 5.10 3.89 3.73
CA MET A 248 6.10 4.94 3.54
C MET A 248 5.66 6.27 4.15
N LYS A 249 6.61 7.03 4.69
CA LYS A 249 6.34 8.44 4.99
C LYS A 249 6.37 9.21 3.66
N HIS A 250 5.24 9.77 3.23
CA HIS A 250 5.17 10.63 2.03
C HIS A 250 5.71 12.03 2.33
N GLN A 251 6.98 12.09 2.72
CA GLN A 251 7.66 13.33 3.09
C GLN A 251 7.96 14.19 1.84
N LYS A 252 8.47 15.41 2.09
CA LYS A 252 9.00 16.27 1.02
C LYS A 252 10.23 15.66 0.33
N VAL A 253 11.03 14.91 1.09
CA VAL A 253 12.23 14.21 0.60
C VAL A 253 11.91 12.71 0.56
N ASN A 254 12.44 11.99 -0.42
CA ASN A 254 12.25 10.54 -0.57
C ASN A 254 10.79 10.10 -0.78
N ASN A 255 9.98 10.95 -1.42
CA ASN A 255 8.66 10.55 -1.88
C ASN A 255 8.75 9.33 -2.82
N PRO A 256 7.76 8.41 -2.79
CA PRO A 256 7.69 7.34 -3.77
C PRO A 256 7.73 7.89 -5.20
N LEU A 257 8.51 7.24 -6.06
CA LEU A 257 8.62 7.61 -7.48
C LEU A 257 7.79 6.66 -8.33
N LEU A 258 6.89 7.21 -9.12
CA LEU A 258 6.17 6.50 -10.17
C LEU A 258 7.04 6.49 -11.43
N LEU A 259 7.41 5.31 -11.89
CA LEU A 259 8.18 5.11 -13.12
C LEU A 259 7.23 4.61 -14.23
N CYS A 260 7.22 5.29 -15.37
CA CYS A 260 6.42 4.89 -16.54
C CYS A 260 7.22 5.12 -17.83
N PHE A 261 6.75 4.58 -18.95
CA PHE A 261 7.40 4.82 -20.25
C PHE A 261 6.93 6.14 -20.87
N GLY A 262 7.88 6.93 -21.36
CA GLY A 262 7.66 8.05 -22.25
C GLY A 262 7.26 7.60 -23.65
N SER A 263 6.96 8.57 -24.50
CA SER A 263 6.51 8.34 -25.87
C SER A 263 7.55 7.66 -26.76
N ASP A 264 8.82 7.82 -26.44
CA ASP A 264 9.97 7.18 -27.10
C ASP A 264 10.44 5.88 -26.41
N GLY A 265 9.75 5.46 -25.35
CA GLY A 265 10.11 4.28 -24.57
C GLY A 265 11.17 4.50 -23.49
N ARG A 266 11.73 5.71 -23.33
CA ARG A 266 12.56 6.03 -22.15
C ARG A 266 11.71 6.00 -20.89
N VAL A 267 12.31 5.65 -19.75
CA VAL A 267 11.61 5.68 -18.47
C VAL A 267 11.60 7.10 -17.93
N LEU A 268 10.41 7.59 -17.59
CA LEU A 268 10.18 8.85 -16.91
C LEU A 268 9.89 8.59 -15.44
N SER A 269 10.19 9.57 -14.59
CA SER A 269 9.93 9.49 -13.16
C SER A 269 9.07 10.66 -12.70
N PHE A 270 8.05 10.35 -11.90
CA PHE A 270 7.11 11.33 -11.34
C PHE A 270 6.98 11.10 -9.85
N GLU A 271 7.00 12.16 -9.05
CA GLU A 271 6.70 12.03 -7.61
C GLU A 271 5.23 11.63 -7.41
N PHE A 272 4.96 10.71 -6.48
CA PHE A 272 3.59 10.30 -6.18
C PHE A 272 2.73 11.49 -5.77
N ARG A 273 3.26 12.38 -4.92
CA ARG A 273 2.54 13.60 -4.48
C ARG A 273 2.21 14.56 -5.61
N PHE A 274 3.07 14.65 -6.62
CA PHE A 274 2.78 15.44 -7.81
C PHE A 274 1.53 14.90 -8.54
N ILE A 275 1.52 13.59 -8.82
CA ILE A 275 0.39 12.96 -9.53
C ILE A 275 -0.89 13.00 -8.69
N HIS A 276 -0.80 12.78 -7.38
CA HIS A 276 -1.94 12.89 -6.47
C HIS A 276 -2.51 14.32 -6.46
N TYR A 277 -1.66 15.34 -6.36
CA TYR A 277 -2.07 16.73 -6.34
C TYR A 277 -2.68 17.17 -7.68
N LEU A 278 -2.08 16.78 -8.80
CA LEU A 278 -2.62 17.06 -10.13
C LEU A 278 -3.99 16.37 -10.34
N GLY A 279 -4.13 15.13 -9.88
CA GLY A 279 -5.41 14.43 -9.89
C GLY A 279 -6.48 15.13 -9.04
N TYR A 280 -6.11 15.65 -7.86
CA TYR A 280 -7.03 16.40 -6.99
C TYR A 280 -7.53 17.68 -7.65
N TYR A 281 -6.63 18.45 -8.27
CA TYR A 281 -6.98 19.65 -9.04
C TYR A 281 -7.96 19.28 -10.16
N LEU A 282 -7.61 18.31 -10.99
CA LEU A 282 -8.43 17.98 -12.16
C LEU A 282 -9.79 17.36 -11.79
N GLN A 283 -9.88 16.50 -10.78
CA GLN A 283 -11.18 15.91 -10.38
C GLN A 283 -12.17 16.96 -9.85
N SER A 284 -11.66 18.08 -9.31
CA SER A 284 -12.49 19.21 -8.84
C SER A 284 -13.14 19.97 -10.00
N THR A 285 -12.58 19.85 -11.21
CA THR A 285 -13.15 20.43 -12.43
C THR A 285 -14.21 19.54 -13.08
N GLU A 286 -14.32 18.27 -12.66
CA GLU A 286 -15.39 17.38 -13.13
C GLU A 286 -16.73 17.74 -12.45
N PRO A 287 -17.84 17.78 -13.20
CA PRO A 287 -19.16 18.01 -12.62
C PRO A 287 -19.46 17.01 -11.50
N LEU A 288 -20.12 17.47 -10.44
CA LEU A 288 -20.56 16.59 -9.36
C LEU A 288 -21.66 15.66 -9.88
N ASP A 289 -21.43 14.35 -9.80
CA ASP A 289 -22.51 13.39 -10.02
C ASP A 289 -23.47 13.41 -8.82
N PRO A 290 -24.79 13.60 -9.05
CA PRO A 290 -25.80 13.54 -7.99
C PRO A 290 -26.06 12.08 -7.61
N LEU A 291 -25.15 11.47 -6.86
CA LEU A 291 -25.28 10.10 -6.40
C LEU A 291 -25.78 10.05 -4.96
N SER A 292 -26.62 9.07 -4.66
CA SER A 292 -26.86 8.69 -3.27
C SER A 292 -25.57 8.17 -2.63
N SER A 293 -25.48 8.20 -1.29
CA SER A 293 -24.30 7.69 -0.57
C SER A 293 -23.99 6.22 -0.91
N SER A 294 -25.00 5.37 -1.12
CA SER A 294 -24.81 3.97 -1.50
C SER A 294 -24.28 3.82 -2.93
N GLN A 295 -24.79 4.61 -3.88
CA GLN A 295 -24.30 4.62 -5.27
C GLN A 295 -22.88 5.15 -5.37
N PHE A 296 -22.56 6.20 -4.59
CA PHE A 296 -21.21 6.75 -4.52
C PHE A 296 -20.22 5.70 -4.02
N GLN A 297 -20.59 4.97 -2.97
CA GLN A 297 -19.73 3.94 -2.39
C GLN A 297 -19.56 2.72 -3.31
N GLY A 298 -20.63 2.26 -3.97
CA GLY A 298 -20.53 1.23 -4.99
C GLY A 298 -19.62 1.64 -6.15
N ARG A 299 -19.60 2.93 -6.51
CA ARG A 299 -18.67 3.49 -7.48
C ARG A 299 -17.24 3.56 -6.97
N LEU A 300 -17.01 3.92 -5.70
CA LEU A 300 -15.67 3.94 -5.10
C LEU A 300 -15.06 2.54 -5.03
N ASN A 301 -15.88 1.53 -4.79
CA ASN A 301 -15.45 0.13 -4.71
C ASN A 301 -15.50 -0.59 -6.07
N ASN A 302 -15.81 0.13 -7.16
CA ASN A 302 -15.81 -0.45 -8.50
C ASN A 302 -14.38 -0.88 -8.87
N PRO A 303 -14.13 -2.17 -9.19
CA PRO A 303 -12.80 -2.63 -9.59
C PRO A 303 -12.30 -1.95 -10.88
N ASN A 304 -13.22 -1.49 -11.74
CA ASN A 304 -12.96 -0.88 -13.04
C ASN A 304 -13.39 0.59 -13.05
N PRO A 305 -12.57 1.51 -12.52
CA PRO A 305 -12.90 2.93 -12.44
C PRO A 305 -12.93 3.54 -13.83
N THR A 306 -13.93 4.38 -14.10
CA THR A 306 -14.16 4.99 -15.41
C THR A 306 -14.00 6.52 -15.40
N SER A 307 -13.95 7.15 -14.23
CA SER A 307 -13.76 8.59 -14.09
C SER A 307 -12.46 8.95 -13.36
N LEU A 308 -11.95 10.16 -13.60
CA LEU A 308 -10.78 10.66 -12.91
C LEU A 308 -11.03 10.76 -11.40
N ARG A 309 -12.22 11.18 -10.99
CA ARG A 309 -12.60 11.19 -9.57
C ARG A 309 -12.45 9.81 -8.92
N GLN A 310 -12.92 8.74 -9.55
CA GLN A 310 -12.77 7.38 -8.99
C GLN A 310 -11.31 6.94 -8.90
N LEU A 311 -10.54 7.20 -9.95
CA LEU A 311 -9.10 6.93 -10.00
C LEU A 311 -8.33 7.68 -8.90
N TRP A 312 -8.63 8.96 -8.73
CA TRP A 312 -8.02 9.79 -7.69
C TRP A 312 -8.40 9.30 -6.29
N TRP A 313 -9.67 8.96 -6.04
CA TRP A 313 -10.08 8.42 -4.74
C TRP A 313 -9.36 7.12 -4.40
N ARG A 314 -9.18 6.24 -5.39
CA ARG A 314 -8.39 5.01 -5.21
C ARG A 314 -6.95 5.34 -4.82
N ALA A 315 -6.30 6.26 -5.53
CA ALA A 315 -4.96 6.72 -5.19
C ALA A 315 -4.89 7.38 -3.81
N ASN A 316 -5.91 8.15 -3.43
CA ASN A 316 -5.99 8.81 -2.13
C ASN A 316 -6.04 7.81 -0.96
N ARG A 317 -6.70 6.66 -1.14
CA ARG A 317 -6.72 5.57 -0.14
C ARG A 317 -5.35 4.90 0.06
N LEU A 318 -4.40 5.12 -0.85
CA LEU A 318 -3.04 4.61 -0.74
C LEU A 318 -2.10 5.59 -0.04
N LEU A 319 -2.52 6.82 0.21
CA LEU A 319 -1.74 7.75 1.03
C LEU A 319 -1.65 7.20 2.46
N PRO A 320 -0.52 7.43 3.15
CA PRO A 320 -0.41 7.12 4.57
C PRO A 320 -1.55 7.81 5.31
N ASP A 321 -2.19 7.11 6.25
CA ASP A 321 -3.29 7.72 7.00
C ASP A 321 -2.77 8.95 7.73
N THR A 322 -3.29 10.11 7.36
CA THR A 322 -3.11 11.33 8.14
C THR A 322 -4.00 11.32 9.37
N ASN A 323 -5.02 10.46 9.38
CA ASN A 323 -5.91 10.27 10.52
C ASN A 323 -5.40 9.12 11.39
N LEU A 324 -4.74 9.47 12.50
CA LEU A 324 -4.29 8.50 13.52
C LEU A 324 -5.47 7.80 14.21
N ASP A 325 -6.69 8.34 14.08
CA ASP A 325 -7.88 7.84 14.77
C ASP A 325 -8.65 6.80 13.95
N ALA A 326 -8.22 6.51 12.71
CA ALA A 326 -8.89 5.54 11.85
C ALA A 326 -9.00 4.18 12.53
N THR A 327 -10.22 3.63 12.59
CA THR A 327 -10.48 2.34 13.22
C THR A 327 -9.70 1.22 12.54
N THR A 328 -9.35 0.18 13.32
CA THR A 328 -8.66 -1.00 12.79
C THR A 328 -9.45 -1.63 11.63
N MET A 329 -10.78 -1.65 11.71
CA MET A 329 -11.65 -2.12 10.62
C MET A 329 -11.58 -1.25 9.36
N GLN A 330 -11.39 0.06 9.47
CA GLN A 330 -11.26 0.94 8.29
C GLN A 330 -10.06 0.54 7.42
N HIS A 331 -8.97 0.06 8.01
CA HIS A 331 -7.84 -0.48 7.26
C HIS A 331 -8.24 -1.68 6.40
N LEU A 332 -9.02 -2.62 6.94
CA LEU A 332 -9.55 -3.73 6.16
C LEU A 332 -10.45 -3.23 5.02
N VAL A 333 -11.38 -2.30 5.29
CA VAL A 333 -12.29 -1.74 4.26
C VAL A 333 -11.51 -1.13 3.10
N ASN A 334 -10.47 -0.36 3.41
CA ASN A 334 -9.61 0.24 2.39
C ASN A 334 -8.99 -0.84 1.50
N VAL A 335 -8.50 -1.93 2.09
CA VAL A 335 -7.85 -3.03 1.38
C VAL A 335 -8.86 -3.88 0.60
N LEU A 336 -10.07 -4.10 1.11
CA LEU A 336 -11.13 -4.87 0.42
C LEU A 336 -11.58 -4.24 -0.91
N SER A 337 -11.37 -2.93 -1.08
CA SER A 337 -11.69 -2.22 -2.33
C SER A 337 -10.68 -2.49 -3.47
N THR A 338 -9.66 -3.31 -3.21
CA THR A 338 -8.60 -3.65 -4.16
C THR A 338 -8.59 -5.14 -4.47
N ASN A 339 -8.00 -5.50 -5.61
CA ASN A 339 -7.86 -6.88 -6.03
C ASN A 339 -6.71 -7.56 -5.29
N CYS A 340 -7.00 -8.71 -4.70
CA CYS A 340 -6.01 -9.60 -4.12
C CYS A 340 -6.37 -11.04 -4.46
N PHE A 341 -5.42 -11.75 -5.08
CA PHE A 341 -5.62 -13.13 -5.50
C PHE A 341 -5.69 -14.07 -4.30
N LYS A 342 -4.67 -14.01 -3.44
CA LYS A 342 -4.61 -14.79 -2.19
C LYS A 342 -5.32 -14.06 -1.06
N LYS A 343 -6.31 -14.67 -0.43
CA LYS A 343 -7.05 -13.99 0.65
C LYS A 343 -6.26 -13.95 1.98
N GLY A 344 -5.30 -14.84 2.18
CA GLY A 344 -4.32 -14.74 3.28
C GLY A 344 -3.45 -13.47 3.19
N ASP A 345 -3.14 -13.01 1.97
CA ASP A 345 -2.42 -11.75 1.75
C ASP A 345 -3.27 -10.55 2.20
N LEU A 346 -4.59 -10.55 1.91
CA LEU A 346 -5.50 -9.49 2.40
C LEU A 346 -5.45 -9.35 3.92
N MET A 347 -5.45 -10.48 4.64
CA MET A 347 -5.29 -10.49 6.10
C MET A 347 -3.95 -9.85 6.51
N SER A 348 -2.85 -10.29 5.90
CA SER A 348 -1.50 -9.76 6.19
C SER A 348 -1.38 -8.26 5.91
N ILE A 349 -1.96 -7.79 4.79
CA ILE A 349 -1.99 -6.38 4.43
C ILE A 349 -2.82 -5.57 5.44
N ALA A 350 -3.99 -6.07 5.85
CA ALA A 350 -4.84 -5.41 6.83
C ALA A 350 -4.12 -5.30 8.21
N LEU A 351 -3.48 -6.38 8.67
CA LEU A 351 -2.67 -6.37 9.90
C LEU A 351 -1.54 -5.33 9.85
N ASN A 352 -0.78 -5.32 8.76
CA ASN A 352 0.36 -4.43 8.58
C ASN A 352 -0.10 -2.97 8.48
N THR A 353 -1.14 -2.70 7.69
CA THR A 353 -1.63 -1.32 7.52
C THR A 353 -2.27 -0.77 8.78
N ALA A 354 -2.95 -1.61 9.58
CA ALA A 354 -3.51 -1.23 10.88
C ALA A 354 -2.48 -1.23 12.03
N SER A 355 -1.20 -1.52 11.74
CA SER A 355 -0.12 -1.61 12.74
C SER A 355 -0.47 -2.53 13.92
N ILE A 356 -1.17 -3.65 13.65
CA ILE A 356 -1.40 -4.69 14.65
C ILE A 356 -0.09 -5.47 14.83
N PRO A 357 0.40 -5.70 16.06
CA PRO A 357 1.70 -6.31 16.31
C PRO A 357 1.71 -7.84 16.15
N LEU A 358 0.89 -8.36 15.24
CA LEU A 358 0.73 -9.77 14.90
C LEU A 358 0.93 -9.98 13.40
N TYR A 359 1.27 -11.20 13.01
CA TYR A 359 1.23 -11.65 11.63
C TYR A 359 0.35 -12.91 11.52
N TYR A 360 -0.21 -13.12 10.33
CA TYR A 360 -1.02 -14.28 10.00
C TYR A 360 -0.13 -15.39 9.43
N ALA A 361 -0.24 -16.60 10.00
CA ALA A 361 0.45 -17.80 9.54
C ALA A 361 -0.51 -18.99 9.32
N GLY A 362 -1.82 -18.73 9.33
CA GLY A 362 -2.83 -19.75 9.07
C GLY A 362 -2.83 -20.22 7.60
N GLU A 363 -3.63 -21.25 7.35
CA GLU A 363 -3.84 -21.81 6.00
C GLU A 363 -4.47 -20.80 5.03
N ASP A 364 -4.50 -21.17 3.75
CA ASP A 364 -5.11 -20.37 2.69
C ASP A 364 -6.59 -20.09 2.99
N ILE A 365 -6.90 -18.80 3.11
CA ILE A 365 -8.25 -18.30 3.28
C ILE A 365 -9.00 -18.42 1.94
N GLN A 366 -10.19 -19.03 1.96
CA GLN A 366 -10.90 -19.38 0.72
C GLN A 366 -11.80 -18.26 0.19
N SER A 367 -12.26 -17.37 1.06
CA SER A 367 -13.21 -16.30 0.69
C SER A 367 -12.90 -14.97 1.35
N VAL A 368 -13.45 -13.89 0.79
CA VAL A 368 -13.35 -12.55 1.38
C VAL A 368 -14.15 -12.47 2.67
N GLU A 369 -15.29 -13.15 2.73
CA GLU A 369 -16.15 -13.27 3.90
C GLU A 369 -15.37 -13.88 5.08
N GLU A 370 -14.53 -14.89 4.82
CA GLU A 370 -13.68 -15.47 5.84
C GLU A 370 -12.61 -14.49 6.35
N VAL A 371 -11.99 -13.69 5.46
CA VAL A 371 -11.07 -12.60 5.87
C VAL A 371 -11.78 -11.62 6.80
N ILE A 372 -12.99 -11.18 6.41
CA ILE A 372 -13.77 -10.20 7.19
C ILE A 372 -14.10 -10.75 8.56
N TRP A 373 -14.58 -11.99 8.66
CA TRP A 373 -14.90 -12.61 9.95
C TRP A 373 -13.66 -12.80 10.84
N LYS A 374 -12.57 -13.35 10.29
CA LYS A 374 -11.31 -13.54 11.05
C LYS A 374 -10.77 -12.22 11.57
N PHE A 375 -10.74 -11.19 10.73
CA PHE A 375 -10.23 -9.87 11.10
C PHE A 375 -11.16 -9.18 12.09
N SER A 376 -12.48 -9.26 11.90
CA SER A 376 -13.46 -8.71 12.86
C SER A 376 -13.30 -9.32 14.25
N THR A 377 -13.10 -10.64 14.33
CA THR A 377 -12.86 -11.36 15.60
C THR A 377 -11.56 -10.89 16.25
N LEU A 378 -10.50 -10.70 15.46
CA LEU A 378 -9.23 -10.15 15.93
C LEU A 378 -9.38 -8.72 16.46
N VAL A 379 -10.14 -7.87 15.77
CA VAL A 379 -10.41 -6.48 16.18
C VAL A 379 -11.16 -6.44 17.52
N LEU A 380 -12.15 -7.31 17.70
CA LEU A 380 -12.83 -7.46 19.00
C LEU A 380 -11.87 -7.93 20.09
N ALA A 381 -10.98 -8.87 19.79
CA ALA A 381 -9.93 -9.31 20.72
C ALA A 381 -8.94 -8.19 21.08
N ALA A 382 -8.78 -7.19 20.19
CA ALA A 382 -7.99 -5.99 20.45
C ALA A 382 -8.75 -4.90 21.22
N GLY A 383 -10.02 -5.12 21.56
CA GLY A 383 -10.85 -4.19 22.35
C GLY A 383 -11.61 -3.15 21.55
N ASP A 384 -11.57 -3.20 20.22
CA ASP A 384 -12.30 -2.28 19.33
C ASP A 384 -13.65 -2.89 18.91
N LEU A 385 -14.76 -2.23 19.25
CA LEU A 385 -16.12 -2.67 18.90
C LEU A 385 -16.60 -2.21 17.53
N SER A 386 -15.74 -1.56 16.74
CA SER A 386 -16.07 -1.14 15.38
C SER A 386 -16.70 -2.23 14.49
N PRO A 387 -16.38 -3.54 14.61
CA PRO A 387 -17.07 -4.58 13.85
C PRO A 387 -18.56 -4.75 14.19
N LEU A 388 -18.98 -4.42 15.42
CA LEU A 388 -20.38 -4.59 15.87
C LEU A 388 -21.30 -3.45 15.42
N VAL A 389 -20.72 -2.28 15.16
CA VAL A 389 -21.44 -1.08 14.71
C VAL A 389 -21.27 -0.82 13.22
N ALA A 390 -20.55 -1.70 12.50
CA ALA A 390 -20.38 -1.61 11.07
C ALA A 390 -21.73 -1.68 10.35
N VAL A 391 -21.89 -0.91 9.27
CA VAL A 391 -23.07 -0.92 8.41
C VAL A 391 -22.74 -1.70 7.14
N GLY A 392 -23.65 -2.57 6.72
CA GLY A 392 -23.47 -3.36 5.49
C GLY A 392 -24.27 -4.66 5.49
N GLU A 393 -23.82 -5.63 4.69
CA GLU A 393 -24.50 -6.91 4.52
C GLU A 393 -24.00 -7.96 5.51
N LYS A 394 -24.89 -8.78 6.06
CA LYS A 394 -24.48 -9.91 6.91
C LYS A 394 -23.71 -10.94 6.10
N LEU A 395 -22.61 -11.45 6.64
CA LEU A 395 -21.85 -12.52 5.99
C LEU A 395 -22.66 -13.82 5.96
N ARG A 396 -22.46 -14.61 4.91
CA ARG A 396 -23.05 -15.94 4.76
C ARG A 396 -21.95 -16.96 4.53
N PHE A 397 -22.01 -18.06 5.26
CA PHE A 397 -21.06 -19.17 5.15
C PHE A 397 -21.80 -20.46 4.88
N THR A 398 -21.29 -21.30 3.98
CA THR A 398 -21.78 -22.66 3.80
C THR A 398 -20.85 -23.61 4.55
N THR A 399 -21.41 -24.38 5.49
CA THR A 399 -20.67 -25.37 6.28
C THR A 399 -20.33 -26.61 5.47
N ASN A 400 -19.44 -27.46 5.99
CA ASN A 400 -19.11 -28.77 5.39
C ASN A 400 -20.34 -29.68 5.26
N SER A 401 -21.39 -29.49 6.08
CA SER A 401 -22.64 -30.21 5.97
C SER A 401 -23.63 -29.60 4.96
N GLY A 402 -23.21 -28.57 4.21
CA GLY A 402 -24.07 -27.83 3.27
C GLY A 402 -25.09 -26.90 3.93
N ARG A 403 -25.04 -26.72 5.25
CA ARG A 403 -25.92 -25.76 5.96
C ARG A 403 -25.38 -24.35 5.79
N ASP A 404 -26.25 -23.42 5.42
CA ASP A 404 -25.93 -22.00 5.40
C ASP A 404 -26.05 -21.38 6.81
N ILE A 405 -25.05 -20.60 7.18
CA ILE A 405 -24.95 -19.83 8.41
C ILE A 405 -24.97 -18.36 8.05
N ILE A 406 -25.81 -17.58 8.75
CA ILE A 406 -25.76 -16.12 8.73
C ILE A 406 -24.89 -15.70 9.90
N SER A 407 -23.79 -15.00 9.62
CA SER A 407 -22.85 -14.57 10.64
C SER A 407 -23.32 -13.31 11.36
N TRP A 408 -22.88 -13.13 12.59
CA TRP A 408 -22.97 -11.84 13.27
C TRP A 408 -22.16 -10.74 12.55
N ALA A 409 -21.04 -11.11 11.92
CA ALA A 409 -20.15 -10.18 11.24
C ALA A 409 -20.78 -9.58 9.98
N ILE A 410 -20.35 -8.36 9.65
CA ILE A 410 -20.91 -7.55 8.58
C ILE A 410 -19.82 -7.30 7.53
N LYS A 411 -20.16 -7.50 6.26
CA LYS A 411 -19.40 -6.98 5.11
C LYS A 411 -19.69 -5.49 5.02
N PRO A 412 -18.74 -4.64 5.40
CA PRO A 412 -18.97 -3.20 5.43
C PRO A 412 -19.28 -2.71 4.00
N ASP A 413 -20.42 -2.04 3.84
CA ASP A 413 -20.76 -1.40 2.56
C ASP A 413 -20.03 -0.07 2.43
N ARG A 414 -19.88 0.65 3.54
CA ARG A 414 -19.28 2.00 3.68
C ARG A 414 -17.99 1.97 4.48
N GLY A 415 -17.33 3.14 4.55
CA GLY A 415 -16.32 3.36 5.59
C GLY A 415 -16.92 3.09 6.98
N VAL A 416 -16.10 2.53 7.87
CA VAL A 416 -16.43 2.37 9.27
C VAL A 416 -16.31 3.74 9.94
N LEU A 417 -16.97 3.95 11.08
CA LEU A 417 -16.88 5.20 11.85
C LEU A 417 -15.41 5.64 11.99
N ASP A 418 -15.19 6.95 11.95
CA ASP A 418 -13.84 7.54 11.97
C ASP A 418 -13.12 7.36 13.32
N ASN A 419 -13.82 6.94 14.38
CA ASN A 419 -13.28 6.78 15.73
C ASN A 419 -13.47 5.35 16.24
N GLU A 420 -12.47 4.85 16.99
CA GLU A 420 -12.58 3.60 17.75
C GLU A 420 -13.78 3.64 18.69
N VAL A 421 -14.56 2.56 18.67
CA VAL A 421 -15.64 2.39 19.63
C VAL A 421 -15.04 1.59 20.79
N ALA A 422 -14.49 2.33 21.75
CA ALA A 422 -13.95 1.73 22.96
C ALA A 422 -14.99 0.82 23.61
N ASN A 423 -14.60 -0.42 23.92
CA ASN A 423 -15.48 -1.33 24.64
C ASN A 423 -15.55 -0.92 26.12
N PRO A 424 -16.71 -0.49 26.66
CA PRO A 424 -16.82 -0.23 28.09
C PRO A 424 -16.76 -1.52 28.93
N LEU A 425 -16.96 -2.70 28.32
CA LEU A 425 -17.01 -4.01 28.97
C LEU A 425 -16.30 -5.08 28.10
N PRO A 426 -14.96 -5.03 27.95
CA PRO A 426 -14.21 -6.00 27.15
C PRO A 426 -14.46 -7.45 27.56
N GLU A 427 -14.77 -7.68 28.84
CA GLU A 427 -14.92 -9.02 29.43
C GLU A 427 -16.28 -9.68 29.15
N SER A 428 -17.31 -8.92 28.75
CA SER A 428 -18.66 -9.49 28.56
C SER A 428 -18.74 -10.48 27.41
N ILE A 429 -17.86 -10.38 26.41
CA ILE A 429 -17.79 -11.35 25.30
C ILE A 429 -17.04 -12.60 25.77
N THR A 430 -17.70 -13.75 25.89
CA THR A 430 -17.06 -14.97 26.41
C THR A 430 -16.56 -15.89 25.31
N ALA A 431 -17.26 -15.94 24.17
CA ALA A 431 -16.89 -16.74 23.01
C ALA A 431 -17.36 -16.11 21.69
N ILE A 432 -16.63 -16.38 20.60
CA ILE A 432 -16.99 -15.95 19.24
C ILE A 432 -16.93 -17.12 18.28
N THR A 433 -18.06 -17.41 17.63
CA THR A 433 -18.15 -18.36 16.53
C THR A 433 -18.39 -17.64 15.20
N ARG A 434 -18.55 -18.39 14.10
CA ARG A 434 -19.03 -17.82 12.84
C ARG A 434 -20.49 -17.36 12.93
N GLU A 435 -21.33 -18.02 13.74
CA GLU A 435 -22.78 -17.78 13.78
C GLU A 435 -23.15 -16.71 14.81
N TYR A 436 -22.55 -16.74 16.00
CA TYR A 436 -22.93 -15.87 17.13
C TYR A 436 -21.73 -15.42 17.97
N ILE A 437 -21.99 -14.40 18.80
CA ILE A 437 -21.15 -13.95 19.90
C ILE A 437 -21.87 -14.33 21.20
N GLU A 438 -21.17 -14.98 22.12
CA GLU A 438 -21.67 -15.31 23.45
C GLU A 438 -21.32 -14.17 24.42
N LEU A 439 -22.28 -13.81 25.27
CA LEU A 439 -22.15 -12.77 26.28
C LEU A 439 -22.41 -13.36 27.68
N ASP A 440 -21.69 -12.90 28.70
CA ASP A 440 -21.95 -13.18 30.13
C ASP A 440 -23.21 -12.45 30.64
#